data_AF-A0A3Q2PL09-F1
#
_entry.id   AF-A0A3Q2PL09-F1
#
_cell.length_a   1.000
_cell.length_b   1.000
_cell.length_c   1.000
_cell.angle_alpha   90.00
_cell.angle_beta   90.00
_cell.angle_gamma   90.00
#
_symmetry.space_group_name_H-M   'P 1'
#
loop_
_entity.id
_entity.type
_entity.pdbx_description
1 polymer ?
#
loop_
_entity_poly.entity_id
_entity_poly.type
_entity_poly.pdbx_seq_one_letter_code
_entity_poly.pdbx_strand_id
1 'polypeptide(L)'
;MQTSRQTTYSMRSSASSRAPAMSITRTSVPVYKAQSIHGGAGGSRISVSSSFRSSLGAGMGAGAGAGGFSSSVQVSGNNADIMGNEKFAMQNLNDRLASYLETVRSLEKANHKLEIKIKEALEKSGPDFRDYSKYQPIIDDLRKKIFDATLDNARLVLNIDNARLAADDFRVKYESEQAIRQSVEADIVGLRKLIDDTNLSRMNLESEIEALKEELIHLKKNHENEVMELRNQIASSGVHVDVDAPKGQDLAQIMAEIRAKYEKMALKNQEELKAWHESQIVEVQTQVSQNTEALKGAHTEVNDLRRQLQTMEIELESQRSLKASLEGTLRDTEVRYNMELESLNVVLLGLEAELTQLRNNIQHQSQEYESLLNTKMKLEAEIATYRRLLDGGDFKLQDALEEQKTVTKTKVMTVTQTLVDGKVVSSSTETKQL
;
A
#
# COMPACT_ATOMS: atom_id res chain seq x y z
N MET A 1 58.36 -32.38 -36.36
CA MET A 1 56.94 -31.99 -36.41
C MET A 1 56.63 -31.13 -35.19
N GLN A 2 56.80 -29.82 -35.31
CA GLN A 2 56.41 -28.83 -34.29
C GLN A 2 55.14 -28.15 -34.80
N THR A 3 54.01 -28.37 -34.12
CA THR A 3 52.74 -27.74 -34.44
C THR A 3 52.55 -26.51 -33.56
N SER A 4 52.85 -25.36 -34.15
CA SER A 4 52.52 -24.04 -33.62
C SER A 4 50.99 -23.85 -33.62
N ARG A 5 50.39 -23.57 -32.46
CA ARG A 5 48.99 -23.16 -32.35
C ARG A 5 48.94 -21.64 -32.20
N GLN A 6 48.62 -20.95 -33.30
CA GLN A 6 48.25 -19.54 -33.30
C GLN A 6 46.77 -19.41 -32.92
N THR A 7 46.48 -18.72 -31.83
CA THR A 7 45.12 -18.33 -31.45
C THR A 7 44.84 -16.94 -32.02
N THR A 8 43.93 -16.86 -32.99
CA THR A 8 43.51 -15.60 -33.61
C THR A 8 42.28 -15.08 -32.89
N TYR A 9 42.35 -13.90 -32.27
CA TYR A 9 41.18 -13.20 -31.74
C TYR A 9 40.70 -12.16 -32.78
N SER A 10 39.46 -12.32 -33.26
CA SER A 10 38.80 -11.33 -34.10
C SER A 10 37.97 -10.38 -33.24
N MET A 11 38.39 -9.11 -33.13
CA MET A 11 37.58 -8.03 -32.60
C MET A 11 36.66 -7.51 -33.72
N ARG A 12 35.34 -7.70 -33.58
CA ARG A 12 34.36 -7.08 -34.48
C ARG A 12 33.81 -5.83 -33.80
N SER A 13 34.33 -4.67 -34.19
CA SER A 13 33.76 -3.37 -33.82
C SER A 13 32.48 -3.13 -34.63
N SER A 14 31.36 -2.93 -33.95
CA SER A 14 30.15 -2.38 -34.56
C SER A 14 29.84 -1.05 -33.87
N ALA A 15 30.23 0.03 -34.55
CA ALA A 15 29.76 1.37 -34.25
C ALA A 15 28.38 1.54 -34.93
N SER A 16 27.33 1.65 -34.12
CA SER A 16 26.01 2.10 -34.58
C SER A 16 25.61 3.30 -33.74
N SER A 17 25.90 4.49 -34.25
CA SER A 17 25.35 5.76 -33.78
C SER A 17 23.92 5.89 -34.30
N ARG A 18 22.93 5.65 -33.44
CA ARG A 18 21.56 6.09 -33.68
C ARG A 18 20.95 6.57 -32.37
N ALA A 19 20.81 7.88 -32.25
CA ALA A 19 20.13 8.52 -31.14
C ALA A 19 18.65 8.08 -31.09
N PRO A 20 18.11 7.71 -29.92
CA PRO A 20 16.68 7.53 -29.79
C PRO A 20 16.02 8.92 -29.65
N ALA A 21 15.20 9.28 -30.64
CA ALA A 21 14.24 10.35 -30.50
C ALA A 21 13.15 9.87 -29.53
N MET A 22 13.11 10.45 -28.33
CA MET A 22 12.04 10.21 -27.36
C MET A 22 10.76 10.92 -27.85
N SER A 23 9.79 10.14 -28.32
CA SER A 23 8.42 10.61 -28.51
C SER A 23 7.70 10.52 -27.16
N ILE A 24 7.28 11.67 -26.63
CA ILE A 24 6.41 11.75 -25.46
C ILE A 24 5.00 11.40 -25.94
N THR A 25 4.62 10.13 -25.80
CA THR A 25 3.21 9.74 -25.80
C THR A 25 2.77 9.71 -24.34
N ARG A 26 1.96 10.69 -23.92
CA ARG A 26 1.33 10.71 -22.60
C ARG A 26 0.34 9.56 -22.51
N THR A 27 0.77 8.41 -22.01
CA THR A 27 -0.14 7.36 -21.55
C THR A 27 -0.64 7.73 -20.17
N SER A 28 -1.91 8.11 -20.08
CA SER A 28 -2.63 8.27 -18.83
C SER A 28 -2.59 6.96 -18.03
N VAL A 29 -2.17 7.04 -16.77
CA VAL A 29 -2.28 5.96 -15.77
C VAL A 29 -3.73 5.46 -15.69
N PRO A 30 -3.97 4.14 -15.57
CA PRO A 30 -5.32 3.64 -15.35
C PRO A 30 -5.80 4.08 -13.96
N VAL A 31 -6.90 4.85 -13.94
CA VAL A 31 -7.61 5.16 -12.69
C VAL A 31 -8.31 3.89 -12.24
N TYR A 32 -7.79 3.23 -11.21
CA TYR A 32 -8.51 2.20 -10.49
C TYR A 32 -9.65 2.87 -9.70
N LYS A 33 -10.86 2.79 -10.24
CA LYS A 33 -12.08 3.17 -9.51
C LYS A 33 -12.70 1.91 -8.93
N ALA A 34 -12.96 1.91 -7.63
CA ALA A 34 -13.62 0.80 -6.94
C ALA A 34 -15.01 0.52 -7.54
N GLN A 35 -15.31 -0.75 -7.76
CA GLN A 35 -16.64 -1.19 -8.21
C GLN A 35 -17.63 -1.01 -7.06
N SER A 36 -18.71 -0.26 -7.29
CA SER A 36 -19.79 -0.11 -6.32
C SER A 36 -20.75 -1.30 -6.44
N ILE A 37 -20.79 -2.13 -5.41
CA ILE A 37 -21.77 -3.21 -5.23
C ILE A 37 -22.97 -2.61 -4.50
N HIS A 38 -24.16 -2.65 -5.10
CA HIS A 38 -25.39 -2.28 -4.42
C HIS A 38 -26.22 -3.55 -4.18
N GLY A 39 -26.37 -3.93 -2.92
CA GLY A 39 -27.21 -5.04 -2.48
C GLY A 39 -28.41 -4.50 -1.70
N GLY A 40 -29.61 -4.65 -2.27
CA GLY A 40 -30.85 -4.37 -1.55
C GLY A 40 -31.14 -5.45 -0.51
N ALA A 41 -31.67 -5.04 0.64
CA ALA A 41 -32.12 -5.94 1.70
C ALA A 41 -33.21 -6.88 1.19
N GLY A 42 -32.91 -8.18 1.15
CA GLY A 42 -33.80 -9.22 0.61
C GLY A 42 -33.05 -10.09 -0.40
N GLY A 43 -32.21 -11.00 0.09
CA GLY A 43 -31.28 -11.79 -0.71
C GLY A 43 -31.95 -12.53 -1.87
N SER A 44 -31.56 -12.19 -3.11
CA SER A 44 -31.59 -13.14 -4.22
C SER A 44 -30.82 -12.74 -5.48
N ARG A 45 -30.31 -11.51 -5.65
CA ARG A 45 -29.57 -11.13 -6.88
C ARG A 45 -28.47 -10.11 -6.60
N ILE A 46 -27.24 -10.39 -7.06
CA ILE A 46 -26.12 -9.43 -7.14
C ILE A 46 -26.03 -8.99 -8.59
N SER A 47 -26.26 -7.70 -8.89
CA SER A 47 -26.05 -7.14 -10.24
C SER A 47 -24.82 -6.25 -10.23
N VAL A 48 -23.87 -6.54 -11.12
CA VAL A 48 -22.69 -5.70 -11.37
C VAL A 48 -23.04 -4.76 -12.51
N SER A 49 -23.06 -3.45 -12.28
CA SER A 49 -23.24 -2.47 -13.36
C SER A 49 -21.91 -1.78 -13.66
N SER A 50 -21.52 -1.80 -14.93
CA SER A 50 -20.43 -0.98 -15.47
C SER A 50 -21.05 0.20 -16.22
N SER A 51 -20.76 1.41 -15.73
CA SER A 51 -21.21 2.64 -16.39
C SER A 51 -20.37 2.89 -17.64
N PHE A 52 -20.77 2.33 -18.78
CA PHE A 52 -20.33 2.84 -20.07
C PHE A 52 -21.22 4.03 -20.44
N ARG A 53 -20.63 5.22 -20.55
CA ARG A 53 -21.29 6.36 -21.18
C ARG A 53 -21.37 6.08 -22.69
N SER A 54 -22.48 5.51 -23.16
CA SER A 54 -22.93 5.69 -24.54
C SER A 54 -23.92 6.86 -24.57
N SER A 55 -23.44 8.00 -25.04
CA SER A 55 -24.28 9.08 -25.51
C SER A 55 -24.92 8.63 -26.82
N LEU A 56 -26.19 8.21 -26.80
CA LEU A 56 -27.10 8.37 -27.94
C LEU A 56 -28.57 8.13 -27.52
N GLY A 57 -29.33 9.23 -27.45
CA GLY A 57 -30.65 9.40 -28.09
C GLY A 57 -31.85 8.52 -27.72
N ALA A 58 -32.97 9.22 -27.49
CA ALA A 58 -34.39 8.80 -27.56
C ALA A 58 -34.90 7.92 -26.39
N GLY A 59 -36.03 8.18 -25.75
CA GLY A 59 -37.19 9.01 -26.09
C GLY A 59 -38.46 8.20 -25.85
N MET A 60 -39.48 8.84 -25.25
CA MET A 60 -40.90 8.46 -25.24
C MET A 60 -41.40 7.53 -24.11
N GLY A 61 -42.49 7.97 -23.47
CA GLY A 61 -43.28 7.16 -22.53
C GLY A 61 -44.23 7.97 -21.65
N ALA A 62 -45.19 8.67 -22.25
CA ALA A 62 -46.33 9.30 -21.56
C ALA A 62 -47.35 8.24 -21.12
N GLY A 63 -48.09 8.50 -20.04
CA GLY A 63 -49.23 7.68 -19.63
C GLY A 63 -49.96 8.25 -18.41
N ALA A 64 -51.01 9.02 -18.67
CA ALA A 64 -51.94 9.59 -17.70
C ALA A 64 -53.11 8.62 -17.36
N GLY A 65 -53.79 8.88 -16.25
CA GLY A 65 -55.11 8.32 -15.88
C GLY A 65 -55.22 8.13 -14.36
N ALA A 66 -55.76 9.05 -13.55
CA ALA A 66 -57.14 9.57 -13.46
C ALA A 66 -58.19 8.50 -13.12
N GLY A 67 -58.89 8.68 -11.99
CA GLY A 67 -60.23 8.11 -11.78
C GLY A 67 -60.52 7.58 -10.37
N GLY A 68 -60.89 8.47 -9.44
CA GLY A 68 -61.64 8.10 -8.24
C GLY A 68 -63.15 8.12 -8.51
N PHE A 69 -63.91 7.31 -7.77
CA PHE A 69 -65.37 7.45 -7.68
C PHE A 69 -65.84 7.20 -6.25
N SER A 70 -66.46 8.23 -5.67
CA SER A 70 -67.25 8.22 -4.45
C SER A 70 -68.74 8.33 -4.86
N SER A 71 -69.60 7.56 -4.20
CA SER A 71 -71.05 7.54 -4.43
C SER A 71 -71.77 8.05 -3.18
N SER A 72 -72.29 9.26 -3.28
CA SER A 72 -73.20 9.92 -2.34
C SER A 72 -74.64 9.40 -2.48
N VAL A 73 -75.30 9.06 -1.37
CA VAL A 73 -76.77 8.98 -1.29
C VAL A 73 -77.27 10.12 -0.42
N GLN A 74 -78.16 10.92 -1.02
CA GLN A 74 -78.81 12.09 -0.45
C GLN A 74 -79.87 11.69 0.58
N VAL A 75 -79.86 12.39 1.71
CA VAL A 75 -80.96 12.50 2.68
C VAL A 75 -81.94 13.54 2.15
N SER A 76 -83.21 13.16 1.99
CA SER A 76 -84.32 14.11 1.87
C SER A 76 -85.27 13.88 3.04
N GLY A 77 -85.36 14.88 3.91
CA GLY A 77 -86.31 14.91 5.01
C GLY A 77 -87.73 15.15 4.55
N ASN A 78 -88.68 14.71 5.37
CA ASN A 78 -89.95 15.39 5.57
C ASN A 78 -90.50 15.00 6.95
N ASN A 79 -90.69 16.03 7.78
CA ASN A 79 -91.32 15.98 9.09
C ASN A 79 -92.84 15.93 8.92
N ALA A 80 -93.49 14.81 9.23
CA ALA A 80 -94.88 14.71 9.70
C ALA A 80 -95.19 13.24 10.05
N ASP A 81 -96.01 13.03 11.09
CA ASP A 81 -96.58 11.75 11.56
C ASP A 81 -95.75 10.84 12.47
N ILE A 82 -95.54 11.37 13.68
CA ILE A 82 -95.23 10.63 14.90
C ILE A 82 -96.50 9.87 15.36
N MET A 83 -96.74 8.64 14.88
CA MET A 83 -97.43 7.53 15.60
C MET A 83 -97.70 6.24 14.77
N GLY A 84 -97.18 6.10 13.55
CA GLY A 84 -97.34 4.88 12.71
C GLY A 84 -96.04 4.14 12.35
N ASN A 85 -94.88 4.65 12.77
CA ASN A 85 -93.58 4.29 12.19
C ASN A 85 -92.87 3.09 12.86
N GLU A 86 -93.29 2.67 14.04
CA GLU A 86 -92.59 1.63 14.82
C GLU A 86 -92.79 0.22 14.22
N LYS A 87 -93.99 -0.06 13.69
CA LYS A 87 -94.30 -1.34 13.05
C LYS A 87 -93.59 -1.50 11.69
N PHE A 88 -93.50 -0.43 10.91
CA PHE A 88 -92.79 -0.43 9.63
C PHE A 88 -91.27 -0.46 9.82
N ALA A 89 -90.76 0.21 10.86
CA ALA A 89 -89.37 0.09 11.28
C ALA A 89 -89.02 -1.33 11.75
N MET A 90 -89.89 -2.00 12.52
CA MET A 90 -89.72 -3.39 12.93
C MET A 90 -89.80 -4.38 11.76
N GLN A 91 -90.68 -4.14 10.78
CA GLN A 91 -90.72 -4.95 9.56
C GLN A 91 -89.44 -4.79 8.74
N ASN A 92 -88.97 -3.56 8.52
CA ASN A 92 -87.71 -3.32 7.81
C ASN A 92 -86.50 -3.93 8.54
N LEU A 93 -86.48 -3.90 9.87
CA LEU A 93 -85.44 -4.56 10.66
C LEU A 93 -85.50 -6.09 10.52
N ASN A 94 -86.70 -6.67 10.54
CA ASN A 94 -86.90 -8.10 10.34
C ASN A 94 -86.54 -8.55 8.91
N ASP A 95 -86.87 -7.75 7.89
CA ASP A 95 -86.49 -8.03 6.50
C ASP A 95 -84.97 -7.94 6.33
N ARG A 96 -84.33 -6.97 7.00
CA ARG A 96 -82.88 -6.86 7.04
C ARG A 96 -82.24 -8.04 7.78
N LEU A 97 -82.83 -8.49 8.88
CA LEU A 97 -82.38 -9.68 9.62
C LEU A 97 -82.57 -10.96 8.82
N ALA A 98 -83.67 -11.09 8.07
CA ALA A 98 -83.92 -12.19 7.16
C ALA A 98 -82.88 -12.21 6.03
N SER A 99 -82.60 -11.05 5.41
CA SER A 99 -81.54 -10.91 4.40
C SER A 99 -80.16 -11.23 4.99
N TYR A 100 -79.88 -10.82 6.23
CA TYR A 100 -78.64 -11.12 6.92
C TYR A 100 -78.50 -12.63 7.19
N LEU A 101 -79.54 -13.28 7.71
CA LEU A 101 -79.56 -14.73 7.92
C LEU A 101 -79.42 -15.51 6.61
N GLU A 102 -79.99 -15.02 5.51
CA GLU A 102 -79.83 -15.61 4.19
C GLU A 102 -78.39 -15.44 3.67
N THR A 103 -77.78 -14.27 3.86
CA THR A 103 -76.37 -14.04 3.51
C THR A 103 -75.43 -14.91 4.34
N VAL A 104 -75.66 -15.05 5.65
CA VAL A 104 -74.88 -15.92 6.54
C VAL A 104 -74.98 -17.38 6.08
N ARG A 105 -76.20 -17.88 5.80
CA ARG A 105 -76.38 -19.25 5.27
C ARG A 105 -75.69 -19.45 3.92
N SER A 106 -75.67 -18.42 3.06
CA SER A 106 -74.96 -18.50 1.77
C SER A 106 -73.44 -18.55 1.95
N LEU A 107 -72.91 -17.77 2.91
CA LEU A 107 -71.49 -17.74 3.25
C LEU A 107 -71.04 -19.02 3.95
N GLU A 108 -71.85 -19.58 4.85
CA GLU A 108 -71.59 -20.88 5.47
C GLU A 108 -71.50 -21.99 4.42
N LYS A 109 -72.43 -22.01 3.45
CA LYS A 109 -72.39 -22.96 2.32
C LYS A 109 -71.17 -22.74 1.42
N ALA A 110 -70.75 -21.50 1.20
CA ALA A 110 -69.58 -21.18 0.41
C ALA A 110 -68.28 -21.60 1.13
N ASN A 111 -68.16 -21.31 2.42
CA ASN A 111 -67.04 -21.73 3.26
C ASN A 111 -66.93 -23.24 3.33
N HIS A 112 -68.05 -23.95 3.53
CA HIS A 112 -68.05 -25.40 3.55
C HIS A 112 -67.55 -26.01 2.21
N LYS A 113 -67.96 -25.41 1.08
CA LYS A 113 -67.45 -25.82 -0.24
C LYS A 113 -65.95 -25.52 -0.41
N LEU A 114 -65.45 -24.40 0.12
CA LEU A 114 -64.03 -24.07 0.06
C LEU A 114 -63.19 -25.01 0.94
N GLU A 115 -63.67 -25.36 2.13
CA GLU A 115 -63.01 -26.33 3.01
C GLU A 115 -62.86 -27.70 2.35
N ILE A 116 -63.91 -28.18 1.68
CA ILE A 116 -63.85 -29.45 0.93
C ILE A 116 -62.80 -29.36 -0.18
N LYS A 117 -62.77 -28.26 -0.94
CA LYS A 117 -61.76 -28.06 -2.00
C LYS A 117 -60.33 -27.96 -1.46
N ILE A 118 -60.13 -27.34 -0.30
CA ILE A 118 -58.82 -27.25 0.35
C ILE A 118 -58.35 -28.63 0.80
N LYS A 119 -59.23 -29.43 1.42
CA LYS A 119 -58.93 -30.81 1.81
C LYS A 119 -58.59 -31.69 0.60
N GLU A 120 -59.39 -31.60 -0.46
CA GLU A 120 -59.15 -32.33 -1.69
C GLU A 120 -57.85 -31.90 -2.39
N ALA A 121 -57.48 -30.62 -2.33
CA ALA A 121 -56.21 -30.11 -2.85
C ALA A 121 -55.02 -30.59 -2.02
N LEU A 122 -55.14 -30.66 -0.70
CA LEU A 122 -54.11 -31.19 0.20
C LEU A 122 -53.93 -32.70 0.04
N GLU A 123 -55.01 -33.46 -0.15
CA GLU A 123 -54.93 -34.91 -0.41
C GLU A 123 -54.34 -35.22 -1.78
N LYS A 124 -54.67 -34.42 -2.82
CA LYS A 124 -54.06 -34.54 -4.15
C LYS A 124 -52.60 -34.06 -4.16
N SER A 125 -52.27 -33.08 -3.32
CA SER A 125 -50.91 -32.61 -3.10
C SER A 125 -50.23 -33.49 -2.04
N GLY A 126 -50.01 -34.76 -2.36
CA GLY A 126 -49.19 -35.65 -1.53
C GLY A 126 -47.78 -35.08 -1.26
N PRO A 127 -47.04 -35.60 -0.26
CA PRO A 127 -45.70 -35.12 0.05
C PRO A 127 -44.80 -35.25 -1.18
N ASP A 128 -44.10 -34.16 -1.53
CA ASP A 128 -43.26 -34.06 -2.72
C ASP A 128 -42.00 -34.95 -2.56
N PHE A 129 -42.16 -36.26 -2.79
CA PHE A 129 -41.06 -37.22 -2.84
C PHE A 129 -40.34 -37.12 -4.20
N ARG A 130 -39.60 -36.03 -4.41
CA ARG A 130 -38.53 -36.04 -5.42
C ARG A 130 -37.28 -36.64 -4.80
N ASP A 131 -36.90 -37.84 -5.23
CA ASP A 131 -35.68 -38.52 -4.78
C ASP A 131 -34.43 -37.83 -5.36
N TYR A 132 -33.85 -36.89 -4.61
CA TYR A 132 -32.60 -36.19 -4.96
C TYR A 132 -31.33 -37.01 -4.66
N SER A 133 -31.47 -38.24 -4.16
CA SER A 133 -30.37 -39.12 -3.76
C SER A 133 -29.31 -39.32 -4.86
N LYS A 134 -29.71 -39.32 -6.14
CA LYS A 134 -28.80 -39.46 -7.29
C LYS A 134 -27.83 -38.28 -7.47
N TYR A 135 -28.21 -37.09 -7.01
CA TYR A 135 -27.36 -35.89 -7.10
C TYR A 135 -26.37 -35.78 -5.94
N GLN A 136 -26.67 -36.44 -4.82
CA GLN A 136 -25.81 -36.43 -3.64
C GLN A 136 -24.36 -36.88 -3.91
N PRO A 137 -24.10 -38.03 -4.58
CA PRO A 137 -22.72 -38.45 -4.87
C PRO A 137 -22.02 -37.49 -5.84
N ILE A 138 -22.75 -36.89 -6.79
CA ILE A 138 -22.19 -35.91 -7.73
C ILE A 138 -21.79 -34.62 -6.99
N ILE A 139 -22.63 -34.16 -6.06
CA ILE A 139 -22.35 -32.99 -5.22
C ILE A 139 -21.14 -33.27 -4.32
N ASP A 140 -21.05 -34.46 -3.73
CA ASP A 140 -19.94 -34.83 -2.86
C ASP A 140 -18.62 -34.96 -3.65
N ASP A 141 -18.64 -35.51 -4.86
CA ASP A 141 -17.49 -35.50 -5.77
C ASP A 141 -17.06 -34.08 -6.18
N LEU A 142 -18.01 -33.19 -6.47
CA LEU A 142 -17.72 -31.79 -6.78
C LEU A 142 -17.12 -31.06 -5.57
N ARG A 143 -17.66 -31.29 -4.37
CA ARG A 143 -17.12 -30.74 -3.12
C ARG A 143 -15.69 -31.22 -2.88
N LYS A 144 -15.42 -32.50 -3.12
CA LYS A 144 -14.07 -33.07 -3.01
C LYS A 144 -13.10 -32.41 -4.00
N LYS A 145 -13.50 -32.25 -5.26
CA LYS A 145 -12.67 -31.55 -6.27
C LYS A 145 -12.38 -30.10 -5.89
N ILE A 146 -13.38 -29.38 -5.35
CA ILE A 146 -13.18 -28.01 -4.86
C ILE A 146 -12.20 -28.00 -3.69
N PHE A 147 -12.33 -28.93 -2.75
CA PHE A 147 -11.43 -29.05 -1.61
C PHE A 147 -9.99 -29.35 -2.03
N ASP A 148 -9.78 -30.33 -2.92
CA ASP A 148 -8.47 -30.69 -3.45
C ASP A 148 -7.83 -29.49 -4.18
N ALA A 149 -8.60 -28.81 -5.04
CA ALA A 149 -8.13 -27.60 -5.73
C ALA A 149 -7.79 -26.45 -4.77
N THR A 150 -8.53 -26.31 -3.66
CA THR A 150 -8.26 -25.29 -2.63
C THR A 150 -6.97 -25.61 -1.88
N LEU A 151 -6.73 -26.88 -1.55
CA LEU A 151 -5.48 -27.32 -0.93
C LEU A 151 -4.28 -27.14 -1.85
N ASP A 152 -4.42 -27.48 -3.13
CA ASP A 152 -3.34 -27.31 -4.10
C ASP A 152 -3.05 -25.83 -4.37
N ASN A 153 -4.07 -24.97 -4.40
CA ASN A 153 -3.88 -23.53 -4.46
C ASN A 153 -3.11 -23.01 -3.24
N ALA A 154 -3.49 -23.42 -2.03
CA ALA A 154 -2.76 -23.06 -0.81
C ALA A 154 -1.30 -23.52 -0.85
N ARG A 155 -1.02 -24.74 -1.34
CA ARG A 155 0.36 -25.24 -1.53
C ARG A 155 1.13 -24.40 -2.55
N LEU A 156 0.51 -24.03 -3.67
CA LEU A 156 1.14 -23.20 -4.69
C LEU A 156 1.47 -21.80 -4.16
N VAL A 157 0.56 -21.19 -3.39
CA VAL A 157 0.81 -19.90 -2.73
C VAL A 157 2.01 -19.98 -1.80
N LEU A 158 2.10 -21.02 -0.97
CA LEU A 158 3.26 -21.21 -0.09
C LEU A 158 4.56 -21.40 -0.87
N ASN A 159 4.54 -22.14 -1.98
CA ASN A 159 5.72 -22.32 -2.84
C ASN A 159 6.13 -21.00 -3.51
N ILE A 160 5.17 -20.17 -3.93
CA ILE A 160 5.42 -18.83 -4.48
C ILE A 160 6.07 -17.95 -3.42
N ASP A 161 5.55 -17.92 -2.20
CA ASP A 161 6.10 -17.12 -1.12
C ASP A 161 7.50 -17.59 -0.72
N ASN A 162 7.73 -18.91 -0.67
CA ASN A 162 9.07 -19.47 -0.44
C ASN A 162 10.06 -19.07 -1.55
N ALA A 163 9.66 -19.19 -2.82
CA ALA A 163 10.51 -18.80 -3.95
C ALA A 163 10.81 -17.29 -3.95
N ARG A 164 9.84 -16.45 -3.55
CA ARG A 164 10.04 -14.99 -3.38
C ARG A 164 11.03 -14.70 -2.26
N LEU A 165 10.86 -15.30 -1.09
CA LEU A 165 11.79 -15.13 0.03
C LEU A 165 13.21 -15.57 -0.34
N ALA A 166 13.37 -16.69 -1.06
CA ALA A 166 14.66 -17.15 -1.54
C ALA A 166 15.28 -16.17 -2.56
N ALA A 167 14.47 -15.63 -3.49
CA ALA A 167 14.93 -14.64 -4.44
C ALA A 167 15.38 -13.34 -3.76
N ASP A 168 14.64 -12.88 -2.74
CA ASP A 168 15.03 -11.70 -1.95
C ASP A 168 16.31 -11.94 -1.14
N ASP A 169 16.48 -13.12 -0.54
CA ASP A 169 17.72 -13.49 0.15
C ASP A 169 18.93 -13.49 -0.80
N PHE A 170 18.78 -14.05 -2.01
CA PHE A 170 19.82 -13.99 -3.03
C PHE A 170 20.08 -12.57 -3.54
N ARG A 171 19.04 -11.74 -3.66
CA ARG A 171 19.18 -10.33 -4.05
C ARG A 171 20.01 -9.55 -3.03
N VAL A 172 19.70 -9.68 -1.75
CA VAL A 172 20.44 -9.01 -0.67
C VAL A 172 21.89 -9.50 -0.62
N LYS A 173 22.12 -10.81 -0.75
CA LYS A 173 23.47 -11.38 -0.83
C LYS A 173 24.25 -10.81 -2.01
N TYR A 174 23.65 -10.78 -3.21
CA TYR A 174 24.27 -10.20 -4.39
C TYR A 174 24.62 -8.72 -4.21
N GLU A 175 23.69 -7.91 -3.69
CA GLU A 175 23.93 -6.49 -3.42
C GLU A 175 25.09 -6.29 -2.44
N SER A 176 25.16 -7.08 -1.36
CA SER A 176 26.26 -7.01 -0.40
C SER A 176 27.61 -7.43 -1.00
N GLU A 177 27.64 -8.51 -1.78
CA GLU A 177 28.86 -8.98 -2.45
C GLU A 177 29.33 -7.99 -3.53
N GLN A 178 28.38 -7.40 -4.27
CA GLN A 178 28.67 -6.37 -5.25
C GLN A 178 29.29 -5.13 -4.60
N ALA A 179 28.77 -4.69 -3.45
CA ALA A 179 29.32 -3.56 -2.70
C ALA A 179 30.76 -3.84 -2.21
N ILE A 180 31.00 -5.04 -1.66
CA ILE A 180 32.34 -5.47 -1.24
C ILE A 180 33.29 -5.50 -2.45
N ARG A 181 32.85 -6.07 -3.58
CA ARG A 181 33.64 -6.12 -4.82
C ARG A 181 34.01 -4.72 -5.31
N GLN A 182 33.05 -3.79 -5.32
CA GLN A 182 33.30 -2.40 -5.72
C GLN A 182 34.31 -1.70 -4.80
N SER A 183 34.23 -1.93 -3.48
CA SER A 183 35.21 -1.41 -2.52
C SER A 183 36.62 -1.95 -2.82
N VAL A 184 36.74 -3.27 -3.02
CA VAL A 184 38.03 -3.91 -3.34
C VAL A 184 38.56 -3.44 -4.70
N GLU A 185 37.71 -3.24 -5.70
CA GLU A 185 38.11 -2.67 -6.99
C GLU A 185 38.64 -1.24 -6.85
N ALA A 186 38.00 -0.41 -6.03
CA ALA A 186 38.47 0.93 -5.72
C ALA A 186 39.85 0.89 -5.03
N ASP A 187 40.04 -0.02 -4.06
CA ASP A 187 41.31 -0.22 -3.37
C ASP A 187 42.42 -0.65 -4.34
N ILE A 188 42.13 -1.59 -5.26
CA ILE A 188 43.09 -2.03 -6.29
C ILE A 188 43.51 -0.86 -7.20
N VAL A 189 42.56 -0.03 -7.62
CA VAL A 189 42.86 1.16 -8.43
C VAL A 189 43.72 2.15 -7.63
N GLY A 190 43.39 2.37 -6.34
CA GLY A 190 44.20 3.19 -5.44
C GLY A 190 45.63 2.66 -5.27
N LEU A 191 45.80 1.35 -5.08
CA LEU A 191 47.11 0.71 -4.96
C LEU A 191 47.92 0.81 -6.27
N ARG A 192 47.28 0.69 -7.43
CA ARG A 192 47.95 0.90 -8.73
C ARG A 192 48.47 2.33 -8.84
N LYS A 193 47.65 3.33 -8.47
CA LYS A 193 48.08 4.72 -8.44
C LYS A 193 49.25 4.93 -7.48
N LEU A 194 49.21 4.34 -6.29
CA LEU A 194 50.31 4.42 -5.32
C LEU A 194 51.61 3.80 -5.87
N ILE A 195 51.52 2.69 -6.61
CA ILE A 195 52.68 2.11 -7.31
C ILE A 195 53.22 3.09 -8.36
N ASP A 196 52.36 3.74 -9.14
CA ASP A 196 52.79 4.72 -10.14
C ASP A 196 53.44 5.94 -9.49
N ASP A 197 52.84 6.48 -8.43
CA ASP A 197 53.36 7.62 -7.66
C ASP A 197 54.73 7.29 -7.02
N THR A 198 54.86 6.10 -6.43
CA THR A 198 56.14 5.65 -5.84
C THR A 198 57.21 5.39 -6.89
N ASN A 199 56.84 4.86 -8.07
CA ASN A 199 57.76 4.70 -9.19
C ASN A 199 58.24 6.05 -9.73
N LEU A 200 57.35 7.03 -9.84
CA LEU A 200 57.70 8.39 -10.25
C LEU A 200 58.66 9.04 -9.23
N SER A 201 58.38 8.89 -7.93
CA SER A 201 59.30 9.34 -6.87
C SER A 201 60.66 8.65 -6.96
N ARG A 202 60.70 7.33 -7.23
CA ARG A 202 61.95 6.59 -7.43
C ARG A 202 62.73 7.13 -8.62
N MET A 203 62.08 7.36 -9.76
CA MET A 203 62.72 7.92 -10.96
C MET A 203 63.28 9.32 -10.71
N ASN A 204 62.56 10.17 -9.98
CA ASN A 204 63.04 11.50 -9.60
C ASN A 204 64.30 11.42 -8.74
N LEU A 205 64.30 10.55 -7.73
CA LEU A 205 65.48 10.33 -6.86
C LEU A 205 66.65 9.72 -7.63
N GLU A 206 66.39 8.80 -8.57
CA GLU A 206 67.44 8.24 -9.44
C GLU A 206 68.06 9.31 -10.33
N SER A 207 67.25 10.21 -10.88
CA SER A 207 67.73 11.37 -11.65
C SER A 207 68.57 12.31 -10.79
N GLU A 208 68.16 12.59 -9.55
CA GLU A 208 68.91 13.44 -8.61
C GLU A 208 70.25 12.79 -8.23
N ILE A 209 70.25 11.47 -7.98
CA ILE A 209 71.49 10.72 -7.71
C ILE A 209 72.44 10.80 -8.91
N GLU A 210 71.94 10.66 -10.13
CA GLU A 210 72.79 10.72 -11.32
C GLU A 210 73.34 12.13 -11.55
N ALA A 211 72.52 13.17 -11.36
CA ALA A 211 72.97 14.56 -11.41
C ALA A 211 74.08 14.84 -10.37
N LEU A 212 73.91 14.39 -9.13
CA LEU A 212 74.93 14.54 -8.08
C LEU A 212 76.22 13.77 -8.39
N LYS A 213 76.14 12.60 -9.03
CA LYS A 213 77.33 11.89 -9.49
C LYS A 213 78.06 12.64 -10.60
N GLU A 214 77.33 13.20 -11.55
CA GLU A 214 77.89 14.03 -12.62
C GLU A 214 78.59 15.26 -12.03
N GLU A 215 77.97 15.94 -11.07
CA GLU A 215 78.58 17.06 -10.33
C GLU A 215 79.86 16.62 -9.61
N LEU A 216 79.86 15.46 -8.96
CA LEU A 216 81.04 14.93 -8.27
C LEU A 216 82.18 14.63 -9.25
N ILE A 217 81.89 14.03 -10.40
CA ILE A 217 82.87 13.77 -11.47
C ILE A 217 83.43 15.09 -11.99
N HIS A 218 82.56 16.07 -12.25
CA HIS A 218 82.96 17.39 -12.71
C HIS A 218 83.87 18.09 -11.69
N LEU A 219 83.53 18.05 -10.40
CA LEU A 219 84.32 18.65 -9.34
C LEU A 219 85.70 17.99 -9.19
N LYS A 220 85.77 16.64 -9.28
CA LYS A 220 87.05 15.91 -9.28
C LYS A 220 87.92 16.28 -10.49
N LYS A 221 87.34 16.34 -11.68
CA LYS A 221 88.05 16.72 -12.90
C LYS A 221 88.57 18.15 -12.82
N ASN A 222 87.76 19.08 -12.30
CA ASN A 222 88.18 20.45 -12.07
C ASN A 222 89.34 20.52 -11.09
N HIS A 223 89.25 19.81 -9.95
CA HIS A 223 90.34 19.76 -8.98
C HIS A 223 91.62 19.16 -9.58
N GLU A 224 91.52 18.08 -10.35
CA GLU A 224 92.67 17.48 -11.02
C GLU A 224 93.32 18.45 -12.03
N ASN A 225 92.50 19.18 -12.81
CA ASN A 225 92.97 20.23 -13.71
C ASN A 225 93.65 21.37 -12.95
N GLU A 226 93.07 21.87 -11.86
CA GLU A 226 93.65 22.93 -11.02
C GLU A 226 94.97 22.48 -10.38
N VAL A 227 95.05 21.26 -9.86
CA VAL A 227 96.29 20.70 -9.32
C VAL A 227 97.34 20.54 -10.41
N MET A 228 96.95 20.11 -11.61
CA MET A 228 97.86 20.03 -12.76
C MET A 228 98.35 21.41 -13.19
N GLU A 229 97.47 22.40 -13.21
CA GLU A 229 97.82 23.79 -13.50
C GLU A 229 98.76 24.37 -12.44
N LEU A 230 98.50 24.14 -11.15
CA LEU A 230 99.38 24.54 -10.06
C LEU A 230 100.73 23.80 -10.12
N ARG A 231 100.75 22.51 -10.46
CA ARG A 231 101.99 21.75 -10.67
C ARG A 231 102.77 22.27 -11.87
N ASN A 232 102.09 22.63 -12.96
CA ASN A 232 102.71 23.26 -14.11
C ASN A 232 103.24 24.65 -13.74
N GLN A 233 102.50 25.42 -12.94
CA GLN A 233 102.96 26.68 -12.39
C GLN A 233 104.19 26.47 -11.50
N ILE A 234 104.21 25.48 -10.62
CA ILE A 234 105.36 25.13 -9.75
C ILE A 234 106.56 24.66 -10.57
N ALA A 235 106.34 23.84 -11.62
CA ALA A 235 107.38 23.38 -12.53
C ALA A 235 107.94 24.52 -13.39
N SER A 236 107.08 25.44 -13.84
CA SER A 236 107.47 26.68 -14.52
C SER A 236 108.08 27.71 -13.57
N SER A 237 107.79 27.60 -12.27
CA SER A 237 108.39 28.37 -11.18
C SER A 237 109.56 27.64 -10.52
N GLY A 238 110.20 26.70 -11.23
CA GLY A 238 111.61 26.41 -11.05
C GLY A 238 112.42 27.66 -11.36
N VAL A 239 112.33 28.65 -10.46
CA VAL A 239 112.94 29.98 -10.60
C VAL A 239 114.41 29.86 -10.24
N HIS A 240 115.19 29.49 -11.24
CA HIS A 240 116.51 30.07 -11.46
C HIS A 240 116.28 31.52 -11.89
N VAL A 241 116.65 32.48 -11.04
CA VAL A 241 116.65 33.91 -11.39
C VAL A 241 117.85 34.16 -12.29
N ASP A 242 117.67 33.97 -13.59
CA ASP A 242 118.46 34.68 -14.59
C ASP A 242 117.54 35.63 -15.35
N VAL A 243 117.92 36.90 -15.25
CA VAL A 243 117.29 38.04 -15.87
C VAL A 243 117.57 37.97 -17.36
N ASP A 244 116.65 37.42 -18.14
CA ASP A 244 116.64 37.61 -19.60
C ASP A 244 115.42 38.45 -19.97
N ALA A 245 115.68 39.72 -20.25
CA ALA A 245 114.69 40.68 -20.71
C ALA A 245 114.37 40.37 -22.18
N PRO A 246 113.17 39.83 -22.50
CA PRO A 246 112.79 39.68 -23.89
C PRO A 246 112.53 41.09 -24.44
N LYS A 247 113.13 41.34 -25.60
CA LYS A 247 113.03 42.57 -26.38
C LYS A 247 111.58 43.06 -26.40
N GLY A 248 111.40 44.34 -26.07
CA GLY A 248 110.13 45.05 -25.91
C GLY A 248 109.00 44.45 -26.72
N GLN A 249 108.17 43.68 -26.01
CA GLN A 249 106.89 43.23 -26.53
C GLN A 249 106.10 44.50 -26.86
N ASP A 250 105.63 44.61 -28.11
CA ASP A 250 104.94 45.80 -28.58
C ASP A 250 103.77 46.10 -27.64
N LEU A 251 103.93 47.13 -26.82
CA LEU A 251 102.98 47.52 -25.80
C LEU A 251 101.61 47.79 -26.43
N ALA A 252 101.60 48.19 -27.71
CA ALA A 252 100.39 48.36 -28.49
C ALA A 252 99.65 47.04 -28.74
N GLN A 253 100.37 45.95 -29.04
CA GLN A 253 99.80 44.63 -29.29
C GLN A 253 99.22 44.01 -28.00
N ILE A 254 99.92 44.12 -26.86
CA ILE A 254 99.39 43.65 -25.55
C ILE A 254 98.20 44.47 -25.11
N MET A 255 98.27 45.81 -25.22
CA MET A 255 97.13 46.68 -24.89
C MET A 255 95.93 46.42 -25.80
N ALA A 256 96.15 46.07 -27.07
CA ALA A 256 95.11 45.63 -27.99
C ALA A 256 94.52 44.27 -27.59
N GLU A 257 95.35 43.31 -27.17
CA GLU A 257 94.91 42.00 -26.70
C GLU A 257 94.11 42.07 -25.39
N ILE A 258 94.55 42.91 -24.45
CA ILE A 258 93.83 43.18 -23.20
C ILE A 258 92.48 43.83 -23.52
N ARG A 259 92.44 44.83 -24.41
CA ARG A 259 91.17 45.43 -24.87
C ARG A 259 90.26 44.39 -25.52
N ALA A 260 90.77 43.55 -26.42
CA ALA A 260 90.01 42.50 -27.07
C ALA A 260 89.46 41.46 -26.06
N LYS A 261 90.23 41.12 -25.01
CA LYS A 261 89.76 40.25 -23.93
C LYS A 261 88.64 40.88 -23.11
N TYR A 262 88.77 42.16 -22.75
CA TYR A 262 87.72 42.89 -22.03
C TYR A 262 86.46 43.08 -22.88
N GLU A 263 86.61 43.39 -24.15
CA GLU A 263 85.48 43.52 -25.09
C GLU A 263 84.75 42.18 -25.26
N LYS A 264 85.50 41.08 -25.41
CA LYS A 264 84.93 39.73 -25.44
C LYS A 264 84.25 39.34 -24.13
N MET A 265 84.81 39.71 -22.98
CA MET A 265 84.21 39.46 -21.67
C MET A 265 82.94 40.28 -21.45
N ALA A 266 82.94 41.55 -21.86
CA ALA A 266 81.76 42.41 -21.80
C ALA A 266 80.64 41.91 -22.70
N LEU A 267 80.96 41.47 -23.92
CA LEU A 267 79.98 40.86 -24.84
C LEU A 267 79.42 39.56 -24.27
N LYS A 268 80.28 38.67 -23.75
CA LYS A 268 79.82 37.44 -23.09
C LYS A 268 78.91 37.71 -21.90
N ASN A 269 79.27 38.64 -21.03
CA ASN A 269 78.45 39.00 -19.88
C ASN A 269 77.10 39.59 -20.32
N GLN A 270 77.07 40.39 -21.40
CA GLN A 270 75.82 40.89 -21.97
C GLN A 270 74.94 39.76 -22.53
N GLU A 271 75.53 38.79 -23.23
CA GLU A 271 74.82 37.63 -23.77
C GLU A 271 74.29 36.72 -22.65
N GLU A 272 75.11 36.42 -21.64
CA GLU A 272 74.73 35.63 -20.47
C GLU A 272 73.62 36.31 -19.68
N LEU A 273 73.68 37.63 -19.47
CA LEU A 273 72.63 38.39 -18.80
C LEU A 273 71.32 38.37 -19.59
N LYS A 274 71.37 38.52 -20.92
CA LYS A 274 70.19 38.41 -21.79
C LYS A 274 69.58 37.02 -21.73
N ALA A 275 70.39 35.97 -21.86
CA ALA A 275 69.94 34.58 -21.78
C ALA A 275 69.33 34.27 -20.41
N TRP A 276 69.92 34.79 -19.33
CA TRP A 276 69.38 34.65 -17.97
C TRP A 276 68.03 35.35 -17.83
N HIS A 277 67.90 36.59 -18.31
CA HIS A 277 66.61 37.31 -18.30
C HIS A 277 65.54 36.61 -19.15
N GLU A 278 65.90 36.13 -20.33
CA GLU A 278 64.98 35.42 -21.22
C GLU A 278 64.53 34.09 -20.60
N SER A 279 65.44 33.35 -19.98
CA SER A 279 65.12 32.16 -19.19
C SER A 279 64.14 32.47 -18.05
N GLN A 280 64.37 33.56 -17.30
CA GLN A 280 63.46 33.96 -16.23
C GLN A 280 62.08 34.39 -16.73
N ILE A 281 62.00 35.08 -17.86
CA ILE A 281 60.71 35.44 -18.46
C ILE A 281 59.94 34.18 -18.85
N VAL A 282 60.61 33.20 -19.46
CA VAL A 282 60.00 31.92 -19.82
C VAL A 282 59.54 31.17 -18.58
N GLU A 283 60.37 31.09 -17.53
CA GLU A 283 60.01 30.44 -16.27
C GLU A 283 58.76 31.09 -15.64
N VAL A 284 58.76 32.41 -15.48
CA VAL A 284 57.59 33.13 -14.95
C VAL A 284 56.36 32.93 -15.84
N GLN A 285 56.50 32.98 -17.17
CA GLN A 285 55.39 32.76 -18.10
C GLN A 285 54.82 31.35 -17.98
N THR A 286 55.67 30.33 -17.85
CA THR A 286 55.24 28.95 -17.64
C THR A 286 54.52 28.78 -16.31
N GLN A 287 55.04 29.34 -15.21
CA GLN A 287 54.37 29.33 -13.91
C GLN A 287 53.01 30.04 -13.96
N VAL A 288 52.92 31.19 -14.64
CA VAL A 288 51.65 31.91 -14.83
C VAL A 288 50.66 31.06 -15.62
N SER A 289 51.08 30.39 -16.70
CA SER A 289 50.19 29.49 -17.45
C SER A 289 49.67 28.34 -16.60
N GLN A 290 50.54 27.66 -15.84
CA GLN A 290 50.16 26.56 -14.95
C GLN A 290 49.19 27.02 -13.86
N ASN A 291 49.48 28.15 -13.20
CA ASN A 291 48.59 28.73 -12.19
C ASN A 291 47.23 29.13 -12.79
N THR A 292 47.21 29.65 -14.01
CA THR A 292 45.97 30.03 -14.70
C THR A 292 45.13 28.80 -15.06
N GLU A 293 45.77 27.71 -15.49
CA GLU A 293 45.10 26.43 -15.76
C GLU A 293 44.57 25.79 -14.48
N ALA A 294 45.37 25.74 -13.41
CA ALA A 294 44.94 25.25 -12.10
C ALA A 294 43.75 26.05 -11.56
N LEU A 295 43.78 27.38 -11.69
CA LEU A 295 42.69 28.25 -11.26
C LEU A 295 41.41 28.04 -12.10
N LYS A 296 41.53 27.80 -13.40
CA LYS A 296 40.40 27.43 -14.25
C LYS A 296 39.82 26.07 -13.85
N GLY A 297 40.66 25.08 -13.57
CA GLY A 297 40.25 23.75 -13.09
C GLY A 297 39.48 23.83 -11.77
N ALA A 298 40.04 24.54 -10.79
CA ALA A 298 39.36 24.78 -9.51
C ALA A 298 38.02 25.52 -9.70
N HIS A 299 37.96 26.49 -10.63
CA HIS A 299 36.70 27.18 -10.93
C HIS A 299 35.64 26.26 -11.55
N THR A 300 36.03 25.35 -12.45
CA THR A 300 35.11 24.35 -13.00
C THR A 300 34.61 23.38 -11.94
N GLU A 301 35.49 22.89 -11.04
CA GLU A 301 35.11 22.00 -9.94
C GLU A 301 34.12 22.69 -8.99
N VAL A 302 34.35 23.95 -8.62
CA VAL A 302 33.41 24.72 -7.79
C VAL A 302 32.05 24.87 -8.46
N ASN A 303 32.01 25.10 -9.78
CA ASN A 303 30.77 25.22 -10.51
C ASN A 303 30.02 23.88 -10.63
N ASP A 304 30.73 22.78 -10.80
CA ASP A 304 30.14 21.44 -10.85
C ASP A 304 29.60 21.03 -9.47
N LEU A 305 30.34 21.29 -8.39
CA LEU A 305 29.85 21.09 -7.03
C LEU A 305 28.61 21.94 -6.71
N ARG A 306 28.56 23.20 -7.17
CA ARG A 306 27.36 24.05 -7.04
C ARG A 306 26.16 23.48 -7.79
N ARG A 307 26.35 22.96 -9.01
CA ARG A 307 25.29 22.30 -9.77
C ARG A 307 24.79 21.02 -9.10
N GLN A 308 25.71 20.21 -8.56
CA GLN A 308 25.35 19.02 -7.79
C GLN A 308 24.54 19.39 -6.54
N LEU A 309 25.00 20.38 -5.78
CA LEU A 309 24.29 20.87 -4.59
C LEU A 309 22.87 21.33 -4.94
N GLN A 310 22.72 22.14 -6.00
CA GLN A 310 21.40 22.59 -6.46
C GLN A 310 20.51 21.42 -6.89
N THR A 311 21.06 20.41 -7.55
CA THR A 311 20.32 19.22 -7.97
C THR A 311 19.81 18.43 -6.76
N MET A 312 20.68 18.23 -5.75
CA MET A 312 20.33 17.55 -4.50
C MET A 312 19.30 18.34 -3.69
N GLU A 313 19.37 19.67 -3.68
CA GLU A 313 18.35 20.53 -3.04
C GLU A 313 16.98 20.39 -3.70
N ILE A 314 16.94 20.37 -5.05
CA ILE A 314 15.68 20.15 -5.79
C ILE A 314 15.13 18.76 -5.51
N GLU A 315 15.98 17.73 -5.50
CA GLU A 315 15.56 16.38 -5.17
C GLU A 315 14.99 16.30 -3.75
N LEU A 316 15.68 16.90 -2.77
CA LEU A 316 15.22 16.96 -1.39
C LEU A 316 13.87 17.67 -1.25
N GLU A 317 13.66 18.79 -1.94
CA GLU A 317 12.38 19.49 -1.92
C GLU A 317 11.27 18.68 -2.62
N SER A 318 11.59 17.99 -3.71
CA SER A 318 10.66 17.09 -4.39
C SER A 318 10.23 15.93 -3.48
N GLN A 319 11.16 15.34 -2.73
CA GLN A 319 10.88 14.26 -1.78
C GLN A 319 10.05 14.76 -0.60
N ARG A 320 10.30 15.98 -0.10
CA ARG A 320 9.44 16.63 0.91
C ARG A 320 8.02 16.82 0.40
N SER A 321 7.86 17.30 -0.84
CA SER A 321 6.53 17.47 -1.45
C SER A 321 5.80 16.14 -1.62
N LEU A 322 6.51 15.07 -2.03
CA LEU A 322 5.97 13.72 -2.15
C LEU A 322 5.52 13.20 -0.78
N LYS A 323 6.38 13.30 0.24
CA LYS A 323 6.03 12.92 1.62
C LYS A 323 4.77 13.64 2.10
N ALA A 324 4.70 14.97 1.93
CA ALA A 324 3.53 15.74 2.33
C ALA A 324 2.25 15.28 1.61
N SER A 325 2.34 14.96 0.31
CA SER A 325 1.21 14.42 -0.44
C SER A 325 0.76 13.04 0.07
N LEU A 326 1.70 12.14 0.38
CA LEU A 326 1.40 10.81 0.89
C LEU A 326 0.78 10.88 2.28
N GLU A 327 1.31 11.71 3.18
CA GLU A 327 0.72 11.96 4.49
C GLU A 327 -0.68 12.58 4.39
N GLY A 328 -0.91 13.45 3.39
CA GLY A 328 -2.25 13.98 3.08
C GLY A 328 -3.21 12.87 2.68
N THR A 329 -2.81 12.01 1.73
CA THR A 329 -3.65 10.88 1.30
C THR A 329 -3.93 9.89 2.43
N LEU A 330 -2.96 9.65 3.32
CA LEU A 330 -3.14 8.79 4.49
C LEU A 330 -4.21 9.37 5.41
N ARG A 331 -4.10 10.65 5.79
CA ARG A 331 -5.10 11.33 6.62
C ARG A 331 -6.49 11.29 5.97
N ASP A 332 -6.58 11.55 4.66
CA ASP A 332 -7.86 11.49 3.93
C ASP A 332 -8.46 10.07 3.92
N THR A 333 -7.63 9.02 3.85
CA THR A 333 -8.12 7.64 3.97
C THR A 333 -8.56 7.31 5.39
N GLU A 334 -7.78 7.69 6.40
CA GLU A 334 -8.13 7.49 7.82
C GLU A 334 -9.44 8.18 8.18
N VAL A 335 -9.63 9.43 7.75
CA VAL A 335 -10.88 10.17 7.98
C VAL A 335 -12.06 9.47 7.30
N ARG A 336 -11.91 9.00 6.05
CA ARG A 336 -12.97 8.25 5.36
C ARG A 336 -13.32 6.95 6.07
N TYR A 337 -12.33 6.17 6.50
CA TYR A 337 -12.58 4.94 7.25
C TYR A 337 -13.22 5.21 8.61
N ASN A 338 -12.81 6.27 9.30
CA ASN A 338 -13.46 6.68 10.55
C ASN A 338 -14.93 7.05 10.34
N MET A 339 -15.25 7.78 9.27
CA MET A 339 -16.66 8.10 8.91
C MET A 339 -17.47 6.83 8.57
N GLU A 340 -16.89 5.88 7.84
CA GLU A 340 -17.54 4.60 7.54
C GLU A 340 -17.78 3.78 8.81
N LEU A 341 -16.79 3.72 9.72
CA LEU A 341 -16.92 3.05 11.02
C LEU A 341 -17.99 3.71 11.89
N GLU A 342 -18.04 5.03 11.95
CA GLU A 342 -19.06 5.76 12.69
C GLU A 342 -20.46 5.51 12.10
N SER A 343 -20.60 5.50 10.77
CA SER A 343 -21.85 5.15 10.11
C SER A 343 -22.30 3.72 10.42
N LEU A 344 -21.37 2.75 10.40
CA LEU A 344 -21.68 1.36 10.76
C LEU A 344 -22.06 1.24 12.24
N ASN A 345 -21.39 1.99 13.12
CA ASN A 345 -21.69 2.01 14.55
C ASN A 345 -23.09 2.56 14.82
N VAL A 346 -23.53 3.60 14.10
CA VAL A 346 -24.90 4.13 14.18
C VAL A 346 -25.92 3.06 13.78
N VAL A 347 -25.67 2.31 12.70
CA VAL A 347 -26.56 1.21 12.28
C VAL A 347 -26.60 0.09 13.32
N LEU A 348 -25.44 -0.27 13.87
CA LEU A 348 -25.32 -1.29 14.91
C LEU A 348 -26.12 -0.90 16.16
N LEU A 349 -25.95 0.33 16.65
CA LEU A 349 -26.70 0.85 17.80
C LEU A 349 -28.21 0.88 17.53
N GLY A 350 -28.62 1.21 16.30
CA GLY A 350 -30.03 1.15 15.89
C GLY A 350 -30.60 -0.27 15.96
N LEU A 351 -29.88 -1.26 15.40
CA LEU A 351 -30.28 -2.66 15.44
C LEU A 351 -30.30 -3.23 16.87
N GLU A 352 -29.32 -2.85 17.71
CA GLU A 352 -29.31 -3.23 19.13
C GLU A 352 -30.53 -2.66 19.87
N ALA A 353 -30.87 -1.40 19.62
CA ALA A 353 -32.06 -0.78 20.19
C ALA A 353 -33.34 -1.51 19.75
N GLU A 354 -33.50 -1.81 18.46
CA GLU A 354 -34.64 -2.58 17.94
C GLU A 354 -34.73 -3.97 18.58
N LEU A 355 -33.60 -4.67 18.74
CA LEU A 355 -33.54 -5.98 19.37
C LEU A 355 -33.97 -5.90 20.85
N THR A 356 -33.48 -4.89 21.58
CA THR A 356 -33.90 -4.68 22.97
C THR A 356 -35.39 -4.36 23.09
N GLN A 357 -35.94 -3.56 22.17
CA GLN A 357 -37.36 -3.24 22.12
C GLN A 357 -38.20 -4.49 21.83
N LEU A 358 -37.79 -5.34 20.87
CA LEU A 358 -38.47 -6.59 20.59
C LEU A 358 -38.46 -7.55 21.78
N ARG A 359 -37.33 -7.66 22.50
CA ARG A 359 -37.25 -8.46 23.73
C ARG A 359 -38.22 -7.95 24.79
N ASN A 360 -38.29 -6.63 25.01
CA ASN A 360 -39.22 -6.02 25.95
C ASN A 360 -40.68 -6.27 25.54
N ASN A 361 -41.01 -6.15 24.25
CA ASN A 361 -42.34 -6.44 23.72
C ASN A 361 -42.73 -7.91 23.92
N ILE A 362 -41.83 -8.85 23.65
CA ILE A 362 -42.05 -10.29 23.89
C ILE A 362 -42.29 -10.55 25.38
N GLN A 363 -41.50 -9.94 26.25
CA GLN A 363 -41.67 -10.07 27.69
C GLN A 363 -43.02 -9.52 28.16
N HIS A 364 -43.43 -8.35 27.64
CA HIS A 364 -44.73 -7.77 27.93
C HIS A 364 -45.88 -8.68 27.47
N GLN A 365 -45.83 -9.16 26.23
CA GLN A 365 -46.83 -10.10 25.71
C GLN A 365 -46.89 -11.37 26.55
N SER A 366 -45.75 -11.92 26.96
CA SER A 366 -45.71 -13.09 27.84
C SER A 366 -46.42 -12.84 29.17
N GLN A 367 -46.25 -11.66 29.77
CA GLN A 367 -46.94 -11.28 31.01
C GLN A 367 -48.45 -11.11 30.79
N GLU A 368 -48.85 -10.50 29.67
CA GLU A 368 -50.27 -10.38 29.31
C GLU A 368 -50.91 -11.75 29.10
N TYR A 369 -50.24 -12.67 28.38
CA TYR A 369 -50.71 -14.04 28.20
C TYR A 369 -50.83 -14.80 29.52
N GLU A 370 -49.88 -14.64 30.43
CA GLU A 370 -49.96 -15.24 31.76
C GLU A 370 -51.14 -14.68 32.57
N SER A 371 -51.36 -13.36 32.52
CA SER A 371 -52.51 -12.73 33.17
C SER A 371 -53.84 -13.24 32.61
N LEU A 372 -53.94 -13.37 31.27
CA LEU A 372 -55.12 -13.86 30.59
C LEU A 372 -55.37 -15.34 30.93
N LEU A 373 -54.32 -16.16 30.93
CA LEU A 373 -54.40 -17.55 31.36
C LEU A 373 -54.90 -17.67 32.80
N ASN A 374 -54.39 -16.85 33.72
CA ASN A 374 -54.83 -16.81 35.10
C ASN A 374 -56.33 -16.43 35.21
N THR A 375 -56.80 -15.44 34.44
CA THR A 375 -58.24 -15.10 34.42
C THR A 375 -59.08 -16.23 33.83
N LYS A 376 -58.60 -16.88 32.75
CA LYS A 376 -59.25 -18.03 32.14
C LYS A 376 -59.40 -19.18 33.15
N MET A 377 -58.33 -19.52 33.87
CA MET A 377 -58.36 -20.56 34.89
C MET A 377 -59.37 -20.25 36.01
N LYS A 378 -59.46 -18.98 36.45
CA LYS A 378 -60.47 -18.55 37.44
C LYS A 378 -61.89 -18.72 36.90
N LEU A 379 -62.15 -18.27 35.67
CA LEU A 379 -63.46 -18.42 35.03
C LEU A 379 -63.82 -19.89 34.79
N GLU A 380 -62.86 -20.74 34.42
CA GLU A 380 -63.09 -22.18 34.30
C GLU A 380 -63.47 -22.81 35.64
N ALA A 381 -62.85 -22.38 36.74
CA ALA A 381 -63.23 -22.80 38.09
C ALA A 381 -64.65 -22.34 38.46
N GLU A 382 -65.01 -21.07 38.19
CA GLU A 382 -66.37 -20.54 38.39
C GLU A 382 -67.42 -21.30 37.56
N ILE A 383 -67.12 -21.62 36.29
CA ILE A 383 -68.02 -22.42 35.45
C ILE A 383 -68.18 -23.84 36.02
N ALA A 384 -67.11 -24.44 36.53
CA ALA A 384 -67.17 -25.76 37.16
C ALA A 384 -68.04 -25.74 38.42
N THR A 385 -67.95 -24.71 39.26
CA THR A 385 -68.83 -24.55 40.43
C THR A 385 -70.27 -24.31 40.02
N TYR A 386 -70.53 -23.46 39.01
CA TYR A 386 -71.88 -23.26 38.47
C TYR A 386 -72.49 -24.55 37.90
N ARG A 387 -71.72 -25.37 37.17
CA ARG A 387 -72.18 -26.68 36.69
C ARG A 387 -72.54 -27.61 37.83
N ARG A 388 -71.71 -27.68 38.88
CA ARG A 388 -71.98 -28.50 40.07
C ARG A 388 -73.26 -28.10 40.79
N LEU A 389 -73.55 -26.79 40.87
CA LEU A 389 -74.80 -26.27 41.44
C LEU A 389 -76.02 -26.61 40.57
N LEU A 390 -75.90 -26.54 39.25
CA LEU A 390 -76.98 -26.85 38.29
C LEU A 390 -77.30 -28.34 38.21
N ASP A 391 -76.30 -29.22 38.34
CA ASP A 391 -76.46 -30.68 38.33
C ASP A 391 -77.05 -31.24 39.65
N GLY A 392 -77.42 -30.38 40.60
CA GLY A 392 -78.10 -30.76 41.84
C GLY A 392 -77.17 -31.37 42.90
N GLY A 393 -75.86 -31.14 42.82
CA GLY A 393 -74.91 -31.57 43.85
C GLY A 393 -75.09 -30.77 45.14
N ASP A 394 -75.20 -31.45 46.29
CA ASP A 394 -75.32 -30.85 47.62
C ASP A 394 -74.16 -29.87 47.90
N PHE A 395 -74.38 -28.56 47.74
CA PHE A 395 -73.41 -27.52 48.07
C PHE A 395 -73.42 -27.29 49.58
N LYS A 396 -72.45 -27.87 50.29
CA LYS A 396 -72.28 -27.70 51.74
C LYS A 396 -71.36 -26.51 52.00
N LEU A 397 -71.65 -25.72 53.05
CA LEU A 397 -70.90 -24.52 53.46
C LEU A 397 -69.39 -24.76 53.70
N GLN A 398 -68.98 -26.02 53.89
CA GLN A 398 -67.58 -26.44 54.01
C GLN A 398 -66.76 -26.21 52.72
N ASP A 399 -67.37 -26.36 51.53
CA ASP A 399 -66.67 -26.34 50.24
C ASP A 399 -66.17 -24.92 49.88
N ALA A 400 -66.89 -23.87 50.32
CA ALA A 400 -66.48 -22.47 50.15
C ALA A 400 -65.29 -22.06 51.05
N LEU A 401 -65.02 -22.82 52.11
CA LEU A 401 -63.93 -22.54 53.06
C LEU A 401 -62.60 -23.18 52.62
N GLU A 402 -62.63 -24.21 51.78
CA GLU A 402 -61.43 -24.86 51.25
C GLU A 402 -60.78 -24.09 50.09
N GLU A 403 -61.56 -23.38 49.27
CA GLU A 403 -61.05 -22.52 48.18
C GLU A 403 -60.13 -21.38 48.67
N GLN A 404 -60.30 -20.93 49.92
CA GLN A 404 -59.47 -19.87 50.49
C GLN A 404 -58.10 -20.35 51.00
N LYS A 405 -57.89 -21.67 51.11
CA LYS A 405 -56.69 -22.28 51.72
C LYS A 405 -55.66 -22.77 50.69
N THR A 406 -56.01 -22.85 49.41
CA THR A 406 -55.13 -23.31 48.34
C THR A 406 -54.41 -22.15 47.64
N VAL A 407 -53.74 -21.30 48.43
CA VAL A 407 -52.65 -20.47 47.88
C VAL A 407 -51.54 -21.42 47.45
N THR A 408 -51.53 -21.72 46.16
CA THR A 408 -50.59 -22.61 45.48
C THR A 408 -49.18 -22.04 45.63
N LYS A 409 -48.32 -22.70 46.42
CA LYS A 409 -46.89 -22.42 46.48
C LYS A 409 -46.28 -22.69 45.10
N THR A 410 -46.07 -21.65 44.32
CA THR A 410 -45.46 -21.74 42.99
C THR A 410 -43.95 -21.95 43.16
N LYS A 411 -43.47 -23.15 42.81
CA LYS A 411 -42.02 -23.44 42.78
C LYS A 411 -41.49 -23.06 41.41
N VAL A 412 -40.56 -22.12 41.35
CA VAL A 412 -39.87 -21.76 40.11
C VAL A 412 -38.63 -22.64 39.98
N MET A 413 -38.60 -23.51 38.97
CA MET A 413 -37.43 -24.28 38.56
C MET A 413 -36.69 -23.51 37.46
N THR A 414 -35.47 -23.06 37.74
CA THR A 414 -34.62 -22.46 36.70
C THR A 414 -33.61 -23.52 36.26
N VAL A 415 -33.64 -23.88 34.97
CA VAL A 415 -32.72 -24.83 34.36
C VAL A 415 -31.74 -24.06 33.49
N THR A 416 -30.48 -23.99 33.91
CA THR A 416 -29.40 -23.38 33.11
C THR A 416 -28.62 -24.47 32.41
N GLN A 417 -28.56 -24.40 31.09
CA GLN A 417 -27.87 -25.34 30.22
C GLN A 417 -26.75 -24.61 29.46
N THR A 418 -25.51 -25.08 29.60
CA THR A 418 -24.38 -24.53 28.86
C THR A 418 -24.09 -25.40 27.63
N LEU A 419 -24.16 -24.79 26.45
CA LEU A 419 -23.94 -25.41 25.14
C LEU A 419 -22.57 -25.00 24.59
N VAL A 420 -21.76 -25.96 24.16
CA VAL A 420 -20.55 -25.74 23.35
C VAL A 420 -20.70 -26.58 22.10
N ASP A 421 -20.54 -25.96 20.92
CA ASP A 421 -20.68 -26.58 19.60
C ASP A 421 -21.96 -27.41 19.39
N GLY A 422 -23.08 -26.90 19.92
CA GLY A 422 -24.40 -27.53 19.75
C GLY A 422 -24.62 -28.83 20.55
N LYS A 423 -23.68 -29.21 21.43
CA LYS A 423 -23.85 -30.34 22.36
C LYS A 423 -23.89 -29.85 23.81
N VAL A 424 -24.75 -30.48 24.60
CA VAL A 424 -24.99 -30.14 26.02
C VAL A 424 -23.89 -30.76 26.86
N VAL A 425 -23.04 -29.95 27.47
CA VAL A 425 -21.88 -30.42 28.25
C VAL A 425 -22.16 -30.44 29.76
N SER A 426 -23.08 -29.60 30.25
CA SER A 426 -23.58 -29.67 31.63
C SER A 426 -24.98 -29.07 31.77
N SER A 427 -25.77 -29.63 32.69
CA SER A 427 -27.09 -29.09 33.09
C SER A 427 -27.14 -28.97 34.60
N SER A 428 -27.45 -27.78 35.10
CA SER A 428 -27.70 -27.54 36.52
C SER A 428 -29.13 -27.06 36.72
N THR A 429 -29.82 -27.64 37.70
CA THR A 429 -31.21 -27.32 38.05
C THR A 429 -31.26 -26.76 39.46
N GLU A 430 -31.69 -25.50 39.59
CA GLU A 430 -31.84 -24.86 40.90
C GLU A 430 -33.33 -24.55 41.16
N THR A 431 -33.82 -25.06 42.28
CA THR A 431 -35.24 -24.99 42.66
C THR A 431 -35.38 -23.97 43.79
N LYS A 432 -36.00 -22.82 43.51
CA LYS A 432 -36.31 -21.83 44.54
C LYS A 432 -37.81 -21.86 44.85
N GLN A 433 -38.14 -21.95 46.14
CA GLN A 433 -39.51 -21.79 46.62
C GLN A 433 -39.75 -20.29 46.79
N LEU A 434 -40.77 -19.74 46.13
CA LEU A 434 -41.25 -18.38 46.36
C LEU A 434 -42.24 -18.35 47.53
#